data_AF-A0A220U5M2-F1
#
_entry.id   AF-A0A220U5M2-F1
#
_cell.length_a   1.000
_cell.length_b   1.000
_cell.length_c   1.000
_cell.angle_alpha   90.00
_cell.angle_beta   90.00
_cell.angle_gamma   90.00
#
_symmetry.space_group_name_H-M   'P 1'
#
loop_
_entity.id
_entity.type
_entity.pdbx_description
1 polymer ?
#
loop_
_entity_poly.entity_id
_entity_poly.type
_entity_poly.pdbx_seq_one_letter_code
_entity_poly.pdbx_strand_id
1 'polypeptide(L)'
;MKNWQTKEELTDLLCSLVNHQSITGSTAEIALPEYIYHLLAEKKYFQTNADHLKLHPLDDGRRLLTALVKKGSKQETVILLSHFDVVGVDDFGSLQNLAFHPRELTKEMVRIKDNLPDEVRNDIETGEWLFGRGSMDMKAGLSLHMSLIEQAIDGEFDGNILLVTVPDEEVNSQGMLTALPVLNQLKEDENLIYQACLNGEPMFSKYPGDKAYYVYAGSIGKVLPGFYCYGKESHVGEPFAGINPNLMVSFLSQQLELNEEFIEKIDDEVTPPPVSLMQRDLKEEYSVQTPNAAIAMYNVLYLKQTFAEINKKLLSSTKRAATEIENYVKQKADNYANIATDFSMPNIRVSVMMYEDLYAEAVKRHGEHEVVRRQNLLVSQRDKGDRDFSTLLVQDLASMCKDLTPMIVLFYSPPFYPAVSSYDDPYIKDVMDHVKSYTSSTYEMNLTVAEFFTGLSDLSFLGPVSSKSKLNQLTVNMPLQNNGFVFPEDVMEKLTMPILNIGPLGKAPHQWTERLELVYSFDYLPHILTEAIHRLLIPNR
;
A
#
# COMPACT_ATOMS: atom_id res chain seq x y z
N MET A 1 29.95 17.24 15.80
CA MET A 1 28.85 17.53 16.74
C MET A 1 27.72 16.60 16.38
N LYS A 2 26.95 16.14 17.36
CA LYS A 2 25.72 15.42 17.04
C LYS A 2 24.76 16.41 16.40
N ASN A 3 24.16 16.05 15.27
CA ASN A 3 23.04 16.76 14.68
C ASN A 3 21.75 15.95 14.95
N TRP A 4 20.58 16.55 14.75
CA TRP A 4 19.28 15.85 14.78
C TRP A 4 18.96 15.16 16.12
N GLN A 5 19.45 15.68 17.25
CA GLN A 5 19.17 15.11 18.58
C GLN A 5 18.16 15.93 19.38
N THR A 6 17.88 17.15 18.94
CA THR A 6 16.89 18.03 19.56
C THR A 6 15.64 18.17 18.70
N LYS A 7 14.51 18.53 19.31
CA LYS A 7 13.27 18.81 18.57
C LYS A 7 13.44 19.83 17.45
N GLU A 8 14.20 20.89 17.69
CA GLU A 8 14.42 21.94 16.67
C GLU A 8 15.21 21.39 15.47
N GLU A 9 16.28 20.63 15.71
CA GLU A 9 17.08 20.01 14.64
C GLU A 9 16.30 18.93 13.86
N LEU A 10 15.46 18.15 14.55
CA LEU A 10 14.57 17.17 13.91
C LEU A 10 13.49 17.87 13.06
N THR A 11 12.94 18.97 13.56
CA THR A 11 11.98 19.80 12.80
C THR A 11 12.64 20.39 11.57
N ASP A 12 13.88 20.88 11.67
CA ASP A 12 14.64 21.39 10.54
C ASP A 12 14.96 20.31 9.50
N LEU A 13 15.38 19.12 9.96
CA LEU A 13 15.60 17.97 9.08
C LEU A 13 14.31 17.61 8.35
N LEU A 14 13.19 17.47 9.07
CA LEU A 14 11.88 17.18 8.49
C LEU A 14 11.49 18.22 7.45
N CYS A 15 11.58 19.51 7.78
CA CYS A 15 11.30 20.58 6.82
C CYS A 15 12.16 20.47 5.56
N SER A 16 13.44 20.12 5.71
CA SER A 16 14.34 19.93 4.57
C SER A 16 13.92 18.76 3.68
N LEU A 17 13.45 17.65 4.26
CA LEU A 17 12.95 16.49 3.53
C LEU A 17 11.59 16.78 2.87
N VAL A 18 10.69 17.49 3.56
CA VAL A 18 9.37 17.85 3.00
C VAL A 18 9.48 18.85 1.85
N ASN A 19 10.44 19.78 1.92
CA ASN A 19 10.73 20.72 0.81
C ASN A 19 11.08 20.00 -0.51
N HIS A 20 11.56 18.76 -0.46
CA HIS A 20 11.67 17.91 -1.63
C HIS A 20 10.30 17.31 -1.93
N GLN A 21 9.67 17.77 -3.02
CA GLN A 21 8.31 17.41 -3.43
C GLN A 21 8.24 15.99 -4.02
N SER A 22 8.65 15.00 -3.24
CA SER A 22 8.83 13.60 -3.64
C SER A 22 7.51 12.86 -3.89
N ILE A 23 6.61 13.46 -4.66
CA ILE A 23 5.38 12.81 -5.11
C ILE A 23 5.77 11.54 -5.86
N THR A 24 5.09 10.43 -5.61
CA THR A 24 5.39 9.14 -6.25
C THR A 24 5.42 9.26 -7.77
N GLY A 25 6.49 8.77 -8.39
CA GLY A 25 6.77 8.85 -9.82
C GLY A 25 7.38 10.18 -10.29
N SER A 26 7.61 11.15 -9.41
CA SER A 26 8.17 12.46 -9.77
C SER A 26 9.70 12.45 -9.86
N THR A 27 10.25 13.44 -10.55
CA THR A 27 11.71 13.67 -10.55
C THR A 27 12.26 14.01 -9.17
N ALA A 28 11.43 14.57 -8.29
CA ALA A 28 11.82 14.88 -6.92
C ALA A 28 11.89 13.63 -6.04
N GLU A 29 11.06 12.61 -6.29
CA GLU A 29 11.20 11.29 -5.65
C GLU A 29 12.54 10.65 -6.04
N ILE A 30 12.94 10.74 -7.31
CA ILE A 30 14.25 10.23 -7.79
C ILE A 30 15.42 10.94 -7.11
N ALA A 31 15.29 12.23 -6.80
CA ALA A 31 16.36 13.07 -6.25
C ALA A 31 16.51 12.96 -4.72
N LEU A 32 15.41 12.74 -3.98
CA LEU A 32 15.42 12.68 -2.51
C LEU A 32 16.41 11.65 -1.91
N PRO A 33 16.54 10.41 -2.40
CA PRO A 33 17.51 9.48 -1.85
C PRO A 33 18.97 9.95 -2.04
N GLU A 34 19.29 10.71 -3.09
CA GLU A 34 20.61 11.34 -3.24
C GLU A 34 20.85 12.42 -2.20
N TYR A 35 19.84 13.25 -1.92
CA TYR A 35 19.92 14.25 -0.85
C TYR A 35 20.18 13.59 0.50
N ILE A 36 19.44 12.52 0.83
CA ILE A 36 19.64 11.74 2.06
C ILE A 36 21.05 11.12 2.10
N TYR A 37 21.51 10.57 0.97
CA TYR A 37 22.87 10.04 0.83
C TYR A 37 23.91 11.10 1.18
N HIS A 38 23.78 12.32 0.63
CA HIS A 38 24.71 13.40 0.91
C HIS A 38 24.74 13.80 2.39
N LEU A 39 23.58 13.92 3.04
CA LEU A 39 23.49 14.23 4.47
C LEU A 39 24.20 13.17 5.33
N LEU A 40 24.05 11.89 5.00
CA LEU A 40 24.69 10.79 5.73
C LEU A 40 26.19 10.66 5.41
N ALA A 41 26.60 10.88 4.16
CA ALA A 41 27.99 10.78 3.71
C ALA A 41 28.92 11.82 4.38
N GLU A 42 28.37 12.90 4.93
CA GLU A 42 29.14 13.87 5.75
C GLU A 42 29.59 13.29 7.09
N LYS A 43 28.96 12.22 7.58
CA LYS A 43 29.32 11.59 8.86
C LYS A 43 30.62 10.80 8.70
N LYS A 44 31.56 11.00 9.63
CA LYS A 44 32.89 10.36 9.63
C LYS A 44 32.83 8.82 9.51
N TYR A 45 31.80 8.20 10.09
CA TYR A 45 31.59 6.76 10.01
C TYR A 45 31.47 6.28 8.55
N PHE A 46 30.60 6.92 7.76
CA PHE A 46 30.39 6.55 6.36
C PHE A 46 31.54 6.98 5.44
N GLN A 47 32.30 8.01 5.80
CA GLN A 47 33.57 8.33 5.11
C GLN A 47 34.62 7.23 5.29
N THR A 48 34.62 6.56 6.45
CA THR A 48 35.56 5.45 6.74
C THR A 48 35.03 4.11 6.23
N ASN A 49 33.71 3.94 6.20
CA ASN A 49 33.02 2.71 5.78
C ASN A 49 32.07 3.03 4.61
N ALA A 50 32.63 3.44 3.47
CA ALA A 50 31.84 3.91 2.33
C ALA A 50 30.87 2.85 1.78
N ASP A 51 31.22 1.57 1.87
CA ASP A 51 30.37 0.46 1.42
C ASP A 51 29.11 0.24 2.28
N HIS A 52 29.04 0.87 3.46
CA HIS A 52 27.88 0.78 4.35
C HIS A 52 26.80 1.81 4.04
N LEU A 53 27.01 2.73 3.10
CA LEU A 53 26.01 3.69 2.62
C LEU A 53 25.87 3.54 1.11
N LYS A 54 24.74 3.01 0.65
CA LYS A 54 24.53 2.65 -0.76
C LYS A 54 23.17 3.12 -1.28
N LEU A 55 23.18 3.56 -2.53
CA LEU A 55 21.99 3.77 -3.35
C LEU A 55 21.83 2.57 -4.28
N HIS A 56 20.64 1.97 -4.32
CA HIS A 56 20.36 0.82 -5.16
C HIS A 56 19.30 1.20 -6.20
N PRO A 57 19.59 1.05 -7.50
CA PRO A 57 18.68 1.46 -8.56
C PRO A 57 17.49 0.50 -8.70
N LEU A 58 16.34 1.06 -9.00
CA LEU A 58 15.18 0.38 -9.59
C LEU A 58 15.29 0.47 -11.11
N ASP A 59 14.57 -0.40 -11.83
CA ASP A 59 14.57 -0.44 -13.31
C ASP A 59 14.07 0.86 -13.96
N ASP A 60 13.25 1.64 -13.24
CA ASP A 60 12.69 2.91 -13.70
C ASP A 60 13.54 4.15 -13.36
N GLY A 61 14.72 3.95 -12.77
CA GLY A 61 15.66 5.03 -12.41
C GLY A 61 15.47 5.63 -11.02
N ARG A 62 14.40 5.27 -10.30
CA ARG A 62 14.29 5.54 -8.86
C ARG A 62 15.35 4.75 -8.09
N ARG A 63 15.61 5.13 -6.84
CA ARG A 63 16.62 4.48 -5.99
C ARG A 63 16.10 4.32 -4.57
N LEU A 64 16.41 3.19 -3.96
CA LEU A 64 16.33 3.03 -2.51
C LEU A 64 17.70 3.27 -1.88
N LEU A 65 17.73 3.60 -0.59
CA LEU A 65 18.97 3.85 0.16
C LEU A 65 19.09 2.87 1.34
N THR A 66 20.28 2.32 1.53
CA THR A 66 20.64 1.55 2.72
C THR A 66 21.79 2.22 3.47
N ALA A 67 21.69 2.35 4.79
CA ALA A 67 22.76 2.85 5.65
C ALA A 67 22.96 1.91 6.85
N LEU A 68 24.09 1.20 6.87
CA LEU A 68 24.46 0.24 7.92
C LEU A 68 25.45 0.87 8.91
N VAL A 69 25.18 0.75 10.20
CA VAL A 69 26.12 1.09 11.26
C VAL A 69 26.39 -0.15 12.12
N LYS A 70 27.62 -0.65 12.05
CA LYS A 70 28.06 -1.86 12.77
C LYS A 70 28.61 -1.55 14.16
N LYS A 71 28.24 -2.36 15.15
CA LYS A 71 28.79 -2.35 16.51
C LYS A 71 29.86 -3.44 16.66
N GLY A 72 31.11 -3.10 16.37
CA GLY A 72 32.23 -4.03 16.53
C GLY A 72 32.05 -5.30 15.68
N SER A 73 32.04 -6.47 16.32
CA SER A 73 31.85 -7.78 15.67
C SER A 73 30.46 -8.39 15.86
N LYS A 74 29.51 -7.62 16.40
CA LYS A 74 28.12 -8.05 16.59
C LYS A 74 27.46 -8.35 15.25
N GLN A 75 26.55 -9.32 15.26
CA GLN A 75 25.79 -9.73 14.07
C GLN A 75 24.34 -9.27 14.17
N GLU A 76 23.82 -9.16 15.39
CA GLU A 76 22.47 -8.74 15.72
C GLU A 76 22.20 -7.36 15.14
N THR A 77 21.16 -7.27 14.31
CA THR A 77 20.85 -6.08 13.52
C THR A 77 19.37 -5.75 13.61
N VAL A 78 19.04 -4.51 13.95
CA VAL A 78 17.68 -3.96 13.83
C VAL A 78 17.57 -3.19 12.53
N ILE A 79 16.55 -3.48 11.73
CA ILE A 79 16.24 -2.73 10.51
C ILE A 79 15.30 -1.58 10.87
N LEU A 80 15.63 -0.39 10.40
CA LEU A 80 14.76 0.79 10.42
C LEU A 80 14.18 0.97 9.02
N LEU A 81 12.86 0.89 8.87
CA LEU A 81 12.19 0.94 7.56
C LEU A 81 11.34 2.21 7.42
N SER A 82 11.53 2.95 6.33
CA SER A 82 10.68 4.09 5.98
C SER A 82 10.55 4.26 4.47
N HIS A 83 9.41 4.75 3.99
CA HIS A 83 9.33 5.30 2.66
C HIS A 83 9.54 6.83 2.68
N PHE A 84 9.82 7.40 1.50
CA PHE A 84 10.06 8.84 1.37
C PHE A 84 9.22 9.51 0.28
N ASP A 85 8.49 8.71 -0.50
CA ASP A 85 7.50 9.21 -1.43
C ASP A 85 6.23 9.68 -0.71
N VAL A 86 5.42 10.47 -1.41
CA VAL A 86 4.17 11.02 -0.87
C VAL A 86 3.11 11.06 -1.96
N VAL A 87 1.84 11.14 -1.57
CA VAL A 87 0.74 11.36 -2.51
C VAL A 87 0.70 12.79 -3.07
N GLY A 88 -0.10 13.00 -4.11
CA GLY A 88 -0.33 14.31 -4.72
C GLY A 88 -0.90 15.38 -3.77
N VAL A 89 -0.95 16.61 -4.27
CA VAL A 89 -1.33 17.81 -3.48
C VAL A 89 -2.52 18.59 -4.08
N ASP A 90 -3.25 18.00 -5.02
CA ASP A 90 -4.40 18.65 -5.66
C ASP A 90 -5.53 18.98 -4.66
N ASP A 91 -5.61 18.21 -3.58
CA ASP A 91 -6.53 18.40 -2.46
C ASP A 91 -6.28 19.71 -1.69
N PHE A 92 -5.07 20.30 -1.75
CA PHE A 92 -4.74 21.58 -1.10
C PHE A 92 -5.38 22.80 -1.76
N GLY A 93 -5.95 22.68 -2.96
CA GLY A 93 -6.61 23.78 -3.65
C GLY A 93 -5.72 25.02 -3.77
N SER A 94 -6.17 26.16 -3.22
CA SER A 94 -5.41 27.41 -3.28
C SER A 94 -4.11 27.43 -2.47
N LEU A 95 -3.88 26.41 -1.61
CA LEU A 95 -2.66 26.28 -0.80
C LEU A 95 -1.64 25.30 -1.40
N GLN A 96 -1.88 24.79 -2.61
CA GLN A 96 -1.02 23.79 -3.26
C GLN A 96 0.45 24.22 -3.34
N ASN A 97 0.71 25.51 -3.58
CA ASN A 97 2.08 26.06 -3.64
C ASN A 97 2.79 26.09 -2.29
N LEU A 98 2.08 25.86 -1.18
CA LEU A 98 2.62 25.80 0.18
C LEU A 98 2.69 24.37 0.71
N ALA A 99 2.10 23.37 0.02
CA ALA A 99 1.97 22.00 0.53
C ALA A 99 3.29 21.38 0.99
N PHE A 100 4.40 21.75 0.33
CA PHE A 100 5.76 21.26 0.64
C PHE A 100 6.63 22.27 1.40
N HIS A 101 6.04 23.34 1.95
CA HIS A 101 6.74 24.36 2.71
C HIS A 101 6.16 24.42 4.13
N PRO A 102 6.58 23.52 5.03
CA PRO A 102 5.81 23.27 6.26
C PRO A 102 5.69 24.49 7.16
N ARG A 103 6.76 25.30 7.25
CA ARG A 103 6.78 26.51 8.09
C ARG A 103 5.83 27.58 7.53
N GLU A 104 5.81 27.76 6.22
CA GLU A 104 4.97 28.71 5.51
C GLU A 104 3.50 28.28 5.52
N LEU A 105 3.23 27.00 5.24
CA LEU A 105 1.89 26.43 5.32
C LEU A 105 1.34 26.55 6.74
N THR A 106 2.11 26.20 7.76
CA THR A 106 1.68 26.32 9.15
C THR A 106 1.30 27.76 9.51
N LYS A 107 2.08 28.75 9.07
CA LYS A 107 1.74 30.18 9.27
C LYS A 107 0.44 30.56 8.57
N GLU A 108 0.21 30.09 7.35
CA GLU A 108 -1.02 30.38 6.62
C GLU A 108 -2.22 29.68 7.28
N MET A 109 -2.10 28.42 7.72
CA MET A 109 -3.14 27.69 8.45
C MET A 109 -3.53 28.41 9.75
N VAL A 110 -2.56 28.93 10.51
CA VAL A 110 -2.81 29.78 11.69
C VAL A 110 -3.56 31.06 11.31
N ARG A 111 -3.19 31.70 10.20
CA ARG A 111 -3.83 32.94 9.73
C ARG A 111 -5.28 32.72 9.31
N ILE A 112 -5.60 31.60 8.67
CA ILE A 112 -6.95 31.28 8.19
C ILE A 112 -7.77 30.44 9.16
N LYS A 113 -7.30 30.24 10.40
CA LYS A 113 -7.87 29.29 11.37
C LYS A 113 -9.38 29.42 11.62
N ASP A 114 -9.93 30.61 11.48
CA ASP A 114 -11.36 30.88 11.66
C ASP A 114 -12.23 30.28 10.53
N ASN A 115 -11.62 29.91 9.41
CA ASN A 115 -12.26 29.25 8.27
C ASN A 115 -11.95 27.74 8.21
N LEU A 116 -11.11 27.23 9.11
CA LEU A 116 -10.76 25.81 9.17
C LEU A 116 -11.82 25.00 9.95
N PRO A 117 -11.92 23.69 9.70
CA PRO A 117 -12.74 22.79 10.52
C PRO A 117 -12.38 22.89 12.00
N ASP A 118 -13.37 22.69 12.88
CA ASP A 118 -13.21 22.87 14.33
C ASP A 118 -12.06 22.05 14.92
N GLU A 119 -11.86 20.82 14.44
CA GLU A 119 -10.76 19.97 14.89
C GLU A 119 -9.38 20.59 14.58
N VAL A 120 -9.20 21.10 13.37
CA VAL A 120 -7.93 21.69 12.93
C VAL A 120 -7.66 22.99 13.69
N ARG A 121 -8.71 23.79 13.91
CA ARG A 121 -8.61 24.99 14.75
C ARG A 121 -8.20 24.65 16.17
N ASN A 122 -8.84 23.66 16.79
CA ASN A 122 -8.49 23.22 18.13
C ASN A 122 -7.04 22.76 18.22
N ASP A 123 -6.56 22.01 17.23
CA ASP A 123 -5.16 21.57 17.18
C ASP A 123 -4.19 22.77 17.12
N ILE A 124 -4.45 23.74 16.24
CA ILE A 124 -3.67 25.00 16.16
C ILE A 124 -3.64 25.75 17.49
N GLU A 125 -4.74 25.74 18.25
CA GLU A 125 -4.88 26.51 19.48
C GLU A 125 -4.31 25.81 20.71
N THR A 126 -4.19 24.48 20.69
CA THR A 126 -3.89 23.67 21.88
C THR A 126 -2.58 22.90 21.82
N GLY A 127 -1.95 22.76 20.65
CA GLY A 127 -0.71 22.00 20.49
C GLY A 127 0.31 22.64 19.56
N GLU A 128 1.48 22.00 19.46
CA GLU A 128 2.53 22.40 18.53
C GLU A 128 2.45 21.53 17.27
N TRP A 129 1.81 22.05 16.22
CA TRP A 129 1.57 21.30 14.98
C TRP A 129 2.35 21.86 13.80
N LEU A 130 2.88 20.96 12.96
CA LEU A 130 3.55 21.28 11.71
C LEU A 130 2.78 20.72 10.52
N PHE A 131 2.17 21.60 9.74
CA PHE A 131 1.40 21.25 8.54
C PHE A 131 2.32 21.02 7.35
N GLY A 132 1.99 20.05 6.49
CA GLY A 132 2.70 19.81 5.23
C GLY A 132 2.41 18.42 4.66
N ARG A 133 2.42 18.28 3.33
CA ARG A 133 2.32 16.98 2.67
C ARG A 133 3.58 16.16 2.97
N GLY A 134 3.38 14.99 3.54
CA GLY A 134 4.42 14.11 4.04
C GLY A 134 5.13 14.60 5.30
N SER A 135 4.58 15.62 5.99
CA SER A 135 5.15 16.05 7.27
C SER A 135 4.96 14.99 8.35
N MET A 136 3.84 14.26 8.29
CA MET A 136 3.62 13.08 9.13
C MET A 136 3.94 11.80 8.38
N ASP A 137 3.49 11.65 7.13
CA ASP A 137 3.42 10.38 6.39
C ASP A 137 4.42 10.31 5.21
N MET A 138 5.60 9.71 5.35
CA MET A 138 6.20 9.29 6.61
C MET A 138 7.54 9.96 6.94
N LYS A 139 7.82 11.16 6.37
CA LYS A 139 9.14 11.81 6.50
C LYS A 139 9.53 12.17 7.94
N ALA A 140 8.58 12.29 8.86
CA ALA A 140 8.87 12.40 10.29
C ALA A 140 9.50 11.12 10.84
N GLY A 141 8.96 9.94 10.48
CA GLY A 141 9.56 8.64 10.79
C GLY A 141 10.97 8.50 10.21
N LEU A 142 11.17 8.90 8.95
CA LEU A 142 12.50 8.91 8.33
C LEU A 142 13.48 9.85 9.06
N SER A 143 13.03 11.04 9.49
CA SER A 143 13.85 11.98 10.25
C SER A 143 14.32 11.37 11.57
N LEU A 144 13.44 10.64 12.26
CA LEU A 144 13.76 9.90 13.48
C LEU A 144 14.75 8.76 13.20
N HIS A 145 14.55 8.00 12.12
CA HIS A 145 15.47 6.94 11.74
C HIS A 145 16.88 7.46 11.41
N MET A 146 16.99 8.61 10.75
CA MET A 146 18.28 9.27 10.53
C MET A 146 18.95 9.70 11.84
N SER A 147 18.17 10.18 12.82
CA SER A 147 18.68 10.48 14.16
C SER A 147 19.18 9.24 14.90
N LEU A 148 18.47 8.11 14.79
CA LEU A 148 18.89 6.83 15.37
C LEU A 148 20.18 6.29 14.73
N ILE A 149 20.37 6.49 13.42
CA ILE A 149 21.65 6.19 12.75
C ILE A 149 22.80 7.00 13.36
N GLU A 150 22.59 8.28 13.68
CA GLU A 150 23.60 9.10 14.35
C GLU A 150 23.90 8.63 15.78
N GLN A 151 22.88 8.23 16.53
CA GLN A 151 23.08 7.60 17.84
C GLN A 151 23.85 6.27 17.73
N ALA A 152 23.56 5.46 16.72
CA ALA A 152 24.28 4.22 16.44
C ALA A 152 25.76 4.47 16.14
N ILE A 153 26.07 5.54 15.37
CA ILE A 153 27.44 5.95 15.05
C ILE A 153 28.22 6.29 16.32
N ASP A 154 27.56 6.94 17.28
CA ASP A 154 28.13 7.28 18.59
C ASP A 154 28.18 6.09 19.56
N GLY A 155 27.67 4.92 19.14
CA GLY A 155 27.75 3.68 19.88
C GLY A 155 26.65 3.48 20.92
N GLU A 156 25.50 4.15 20.78
CA GLU A 156 24.35 4.05 21.70
C GLU A 156 23.80 2.62 21.85
N PHE A 157 23.89 1.81 20.79
CA PHE A 157 23.28 0.48 20.73
C PHE A 157 24.31 -0.65 20.85
N ASP A 158 23.93 -1.79 21.46
CA ASP A 158 24.75 -3.03 21.55
C ASP A 158 24.51 -4.01 20.39
N GLY A 159 24.34 -3.46 19.19
CA GLY A 159 24.09 -4.19 17.96
C GLY A 159 24.14 -3.26 16.76
N ASN A 160 23.94 -3.82 15.57
CA ASN A 160 23.98 -3.07 14.33
C ASN A 160 22.61 -2.42 14.06
N ILE A 161 22.63 -1.25 13.42
CA ILE A 161 21.43 -0.57 12.94
C ILE A 161 21.51 -0.44 11.43
N LEU A 162 20.47 -0.86 10.72
CA LEU A 162 20.38 -0.76 9.26
C LEU A 162 19.16 0.07 8.89
N LEU A 163 19.36 1.28 8.37
CA LEU A 163 18.29 2.03 7.71
C LEU A 163 18.08 1.49 6.30
N VAL A 164 16.84 1.19 5.96
CA VAL A 164 16.36 0.96 4.60
C VAL A 164 15.26 1.97 4.31
N THR A 165 15.50 2.83 3.33
CA THR A 165 14.48 3.80 2.90
C THR A 165 14.18 3.72 1.42
N VAL A 166 12.90 3.66 1.08
CA VAL A 166 12.41 3.20 -0.22
C VAL A 166 11.45 4.20 -0.88
N PRO A 167 11.40 4.24 -2.22
CA PRO A 167 10.35 4.94 -2.97
C PRO A 167 9.09 4.08 -3.11
N ASP A 168 8.03 4.69 -3.66
CA ASP A 168 6.87 4.03 -4.25
C ASP A 168 5.88 3.31 -3.32
N GLU A 169 5.92 3.50 -2.00
CA GLU A 169 5.01 2.79 -1.08
C GLU A 169 3.54 3.07 -1.44
N GLU A 170 3.24 4.33 -1.75
CA GLU A 170 1.87 4.84 -1.92
C GLU A 170 1.14 4.30 -3.16
N VAL A 171 1.86 3.58 -4.04
CA VAL A 171 1.33 3.09 -5.32
C VAL A 171 1.54 1.60 -5.49
N ASN A 172 2.80 1.13 -5.48
CA ASN A 172 3.15 -0.23 -5.89
C ASN A 172 4.18 -0.93 -4.98
N SER A 173 4.81 -0.21 -4.05
CA SER A 173 5.92 -0.66 -3.23
C SER A 173 7.07 -1.29 -4.02
N GLN A 174 7.32 -0.81 -5.26
CA GLN A 174 8.42 -1.34 -6.06
C GLN A 174 9.78 -1.12 -5.37
N GLY A 175 9.90 -0.04 -4.58
CA GLY A 175 11.05 0.23 -3.74
C GLY A 175 11.34 -0.90 -2.76
N MET A 176 10.33 -1.31 -1.98
CA MET A 176 10.49 -2.39 -1.00
C MET A 176 10.68 -3.76 -1.67
N LEU A 177 9.95 -4.05 -2.75
CA LEU A 177 10.15 -5.29 -3.52
C LEU A 177 11.60 -5.41 -4.04
N THR A 178 12.20 -4.28 -4.44
CA THR A 178 13.60 -4.20 -4.87
C THR A 178 14.57 -4.26 -3.68
N ALA A 179 14.15 -3.81 -2.49
CA ALA A 179 14.95 -3.88 -1.27
C ALA A 179 15.12 -5.32 -0.76
N LEU A 180 14.18 -6.24 -1.03
CA LEU A 180 14.26 -7.63 -0.58
C LEU A 180 15.57 -8.35 -1.03
N PRO A 181 15.91 -8.45 -2.32
CA PRO A 181 17.18 -9.06 -2.73
C PRO A 181 18.40 -8.31 -2.17
N VAL A 182 18.34 -6.99 -2.03
CA VAL A 182 19.41 -6.18 -1.42
C VAL A 182 19.61 -6.55 0.05
N LEU A 183 18.53 -6.70 0.81
CA LEU A 183 18.57 -7.14 2.21
C LEU A 183 19.16 -8.54 2.35
N ASN A 184 18.81 -9.47 1.45
CA ASN A 184 19.42 -10.80 1.48
C ASN A 184 20.92 -10.74 1.20
N GLN A 185 21.35 -9.95 0.21
CA GLN A 185 22.76 -9.76 -0.10
C GLN A 185 23.53 -9.13 1.07
N LEU A 186 23.01 -8.06 1.67
CA LEU A 186 23.63 -7.42 2.84
C LEU A 186 23.76 -8.36 4.03
N LYS A 187 22.77 -9.23 4.24
CA LYS A 187 22.80 -10.24 5.31
C LYS A 187 23.99 -11.16 5.17
N GLU A 188 24.25 -11.63 3.95
CA GLU A 188 25.34 -12.54 3.62
C GLU A 188 26.70 -11.83 3.64
N ASP A 189 26.82 -10.68 2.95
CA ASP A 189 28.08 -9.94 2.79
C ASP A 189 28.63 -9.41 4.13
N GLU A 190 27.73 -8.90 4.97
CA GLU A 190 28.09 -8.27 6.25
C GLU A 190 27.93 -9.21 7.45
N ASN A 191 27.52 -10.46 7.20
CA ASN A 191 27.27 -11.50 8.18
C ASN A 191 26.32 -11.02 9.30
N LEU A 192 25.13 -10.57 8.89
CA LEU A 192 24.11 -9.98 9.76
C LEU A 192 23.06 -11.01 10.18
N ILE A 193 22.50 -10.82 11.38
CA ILE A 193 21.31 -11.50 11.88
C ILE A 193 20.25 -10.43 12.11
N TYR A 194 19.23 -10.39 11.25
CA TYR A 194 18.10 -9.47 11.41
C TYR A 194 17.21 -9.93 12.57
N GLN A 195 17.17 -9.11 13.62
CA GLN A 195 16.41 -9.38 14.86
C GLN A 195 14.95 -8.95 14.73
N ALA A 196 14.75 -7.74 14.22
CA ALA A 196 13.44 -7.22 13.90
C ALA A 196 13.53 -6.08 12.88
N CYS A 197 12.42 -5.80 12.21
CA CYS A 197 12.23 -4.60 11.42
C CYS A 197 11.28 -3.64 12.14
N LEU A 198 11.83 -2.50 12.57
CA LEU A 198 11.09 -1.39 13.14
C LEU A 198 10.76 -0.39 12.02
N ASN A 199 9.47 -0.22 11.76
CA ASN A 199 8.97 0.78 10.83
C ASN A 199 8.52 2.04 11.59
N GLY A 200 8.54 3.18 10.90
CA GLY A 200 8.26 4.49 11.48
C GLY A 200 6.97 5.15 11.00
N GLU A 201 6.03 4.37 10.44
CA GLU A 201 4.75 4.90 9.93
C GLU A 201 3.97 5.61 11.05
N PRO A 202 3.33 6.75 10.77
CA PRO A 202 2.66 7.50 11.80
C PRO A 202 1.44 6.76 12.36
N MET A 203 1.07 7.13 13.57
CA MET A 203 -0.08 6.58 14.27
C MET A 203 -1.37 7.07 13.63
N PHE A 204 -2.29 6.16 13.33
CA PHE A 204 -3.60 6.49 12.79
C PHE A 204 -4.67 6.46 13.89
N SER A 205 -5.43 7.55 14.00
CA SER A 205 -6.65 7.60 14.80
C SER A 205 -7.68 6.61 14.25
N LYS A 206 -8.29 5.78 15.11
CA LYS A 206 -9.29 4.79 14.66
C LYS A 206 -10.64 5.41 14.31
N TYR A 207 -10.95 6.58 14.88
CA TYR A 207 -12.18 7.33 14.62
C TYR A 207 -11.98 8.82 14.91
N PRO A 208 -12.83 9.72 14.38
CA PRO A 208 -12.75 11.16 14.67
C PRO A 208 -12.78 11.44 16.18
N GLY A 209 -11.78 12.16 16.67
CA GLY A 209 -11.64 12.48 18.09
C GLY A 209 -10.99 11.40 18.96
N ASP A 210 -10.46 10.32 18.37
CA ASP A 210 -9.64 9.35 19.07
C ASP A 210 -8.37 10.00 19.65
N LYS A 211 -8.13 9.76 20.94
CA LYS A 211 -7.00 10.32 21.71
C LYS A 211 -6.01 9.24 22.14
N ALA A 212 -6.23 7.99 21.74
CA ALA A 212 -5.34 6.91 22.10
C ALA A 212 -4.03 6.99 21.32
N TYR A 213 -2.94 6.58 21.99
CA TYR A 213 -1.63 6.43 21.39
C TYR A 213 -1.44 4.96 21.04
N TYR A 214 -1.30 4.65 19.75
CA TYR A 214 -1.11 3.30 19.23
C TYR A 214 0.33 2.99 18.84
N VAL A 215 0.75 1.76 19.15
CA VAL A 215 1.89 1.10 18.53
C VAL A 215 1.38 -0.19 17.89
N TYR A 216 2.02 -0.64 16.82
CA TYR A 216 1.50 -1.76 16.03
C TYR A 216 2.51 -2.90 15.96
N ALA A 217 2.02 -4.14 16.01
CA ALA A 217 2.84 -5.35 15.89
C ALA A 217 2.69 -6.03 14.51
N GLY A 218 2.07 -5.35 13.54
CA GLY A 218 1.66 -5.92 12.27
C GLY A 218 1.10 -4.88 11.33
N SER A 219 0.71 -5.31 10.13
CA SER A 219 0.13 -4.47 9.08
C SER A 219 -1.01 -5.19 8.38
N ILE A 220 -2.07 -4.44 8.07
CA ILE A 220 -3.25 -4.92 7.37
C ILE A 220 -2.89 -5.39 5.96
N GLY A 221 -3.56 -6.42 5.48
CA GLY A 221 -3.42 -6.88 4.11
C GLY A 221 -4.30 -6.10 3.14
N LYS A 222 -3.85 -5.97 1.90
CA LYS A 222 -4.61 -5.38 0.78
C LYS A 222 -4.55 -6.24 -0.47
N VAL A 223 -5.70 -6.45 -1.09
CA VAL A 223 -5.82 -7.01 -2.44
C VAL A 223 -6.66 -6.07 -3.31
N LEU A 224 -6.36 -6.02 -4.61
CA LEU A 224 -7.10 -5.23 -5.60
C LEU A 224 -7.76 -6.16 -6.65
N PRO A 225 -8.93 -6.76 -6.35
CA PRO A 225 -9.69 -7.51 -7.33
C PRO A 225 -10.22 -6.59 -8.44
N GLY A 226 -9.95 -6.98 -9.68
CA GLY A 226 -10.50 -6.42 -10.90
C GLY A 226 -11.55 -7.32 -11.53
N PHE A 227 -12.56 -6.70 -12.13
CA PHE A 227 -13.69 -7.36 -12.79
C PHE A 227 -13.80 -6.87 -14.22
N TYR A 228 -13.36 -7.70 -15.17
CA TYR A 228 -13.50 -7.43 -16.59
C TYR A 228 -14.85 -7.94 -17.08
N CYS A 229 -15.77 -7.01 -17.37
CA CYS A 229 -17.09 -7.29 -17.92
C CYS A 229 -17.01 -7.26 -19.45
N TYR A 230 -17.06 -8.42 -20.08
CA TYR A 230 -17.20 -8.52 -21.54
C TYR A 230 -18.67 -8.69 -21.88
N GLY A 231 -19.27 -7.63 -22.42
CA GLY A 231 -20.64 -7.63 -22.90
C GLY A 231 -20.80 -8.33 -24.25
N LYS A 232 -21.96 -8.13 -24.86
CA LYS A 232 -22.25 -8.55 -26.23
C LYS A 232 -22.63 -7.32 -27.04
N GLU A 233 -21.92 -7.08 -28.13
CA GLU A 233 -22.11 -5.89 -28.96
C GLU A 233 -23.53 -5.84 -29.56
N SER A 234 -24.09 -4.64 -29.65
CA SER A 234 -25.31 -4.38 -30.39
C SER A 234 -25.30 -2.98 -31.01
N HIS A 235 -26.05 -2.81 -32.10
CA HIS A 235 -26.37 -1.48 -32.62
C HIS A 235 -27.29 -0.77 -31.62
N VAL A 236 -27.13 0.54 -31.41
CA VAL A 236 -27.97 1.30 -30.45
C VAL A 236 -29.48 1.20 -30.72
N GLY A 237 -29.86 0.97 -31.99
CA GLY A 237 -31.26 0.72 -32.39
C GLY A 237 -31.79 -0.68 -32.02
N GLU A 238 -30.92 -1.59 -31.59
CA GLU A 238 -31.23 -2.98 -31.21
C GLU A 238 -30.66 -3.30 -29.81
N PRO A 239 -31.06 -2.57 -28.75
CA PRO A 239 -30.43 -2.67 -27.44
C PRO A 239 -30.55 -4.06 -26.79
N PHE A 240 -31.52 -4.87 -27.22
CA PHE A 240 -31.77 -6.23 -26.72
C PHE A 240 -30.98 -7.33 -27.46
N ALA A 241 -30.23 -7.00 -28.52
CA ALA A 241 -29.40 -7.97 -29.24
C ALA A 241 -28.11 -8.34 -28.48
N GLY A 242 -27.77 -7.55 -27.46
CA GLY A 242 -26.56 -7.66 -26.68
C GLY A 242 -26.75 -7.22 -25.23
N ILE A 243 -25.64 -7.13 -24.50
CA ILE A 243 -25.61 -6.61 -23.12
C ILE A 243 -24.51 -5.60 -23.04
N ASN A 244 -24.88 -4.39 -22.63
CA ASN A 244 -23.94 -3.32 -22.42
C ASN A 244 -23.12 -3.61 -21.14
N PRO A 245 -21.78 -3.67 -21.21
CA PRO A 245 -20.93 -3.90 -20.04
C PRO A 245 -21.04 -2.80 -18.99
N ASN A 246 -21.50 -1.59 -19.35
CA ASN A 246 -21.80 -0.52 -18.38
C ASN A 246 -22.96 -0.90 -17.46
N LEU A 247 -23.95 -1.63 -17.98
CA LEU A 247 -25.00 -2.21 -17.16
C LEU A 247 -24.40 -3.28 -16.22
N MET A 248 -23.51 -4.13 -16.73
CA MET A 248 -22.90 -5.20 -15.94
C MET A 248 -22.11 -4.67 -14.75
N VAL A 249 -21.24 -3.67 -14.96
CA VAL A 249 -20.49 -3.05 -13.86
C VAL A 249 -21.41 -2.33 -12.86
N SER A 250 -22.55 -1.79 -13.29
CA SER A 250 -23.49 -1.14 -12.35
C SER A 250 -24.09 -2.11 -11.33
N PHE A 251 -24.41 -3.34 -11.75
CA PHE A 251 -24.87 -4.40 -10.84
C PHE A 251 -23.74 -4.94 -9.98
N LEU A 252 -22.50 -5.03 -10.51
CA LEU A 252 -21.34 -5.38 -9.69
C LEU A 252 -21.12 -4.37 -8.55
N SER A 253 -21.24 -3.07 -8.84
CA SER A 253 -21.07 -2.02 -7.83
C SER A 253 -22.10 -2.11 -6.72
N GLN A 254 -23.35 -2.47 -7.03
CA GLN A 254 -24.37 -2.73 -6.01
C GLN A 254 -24.05 -3.93 -5.10
N GLN A 255 -23.26 -4.90 -5.58
CA GLN A 255 -22.90 -6.10 -4.83
C GLN A 255 -21.57 -5.99 -4.08
N LEU A 256 -20.74 -4.99 -4.36
CA LEU A 256 -19.37 -4.90 -3.84
C LEU A 256 -19.12 -3.62 -3.04
N GLU A 257 -19.62 -2.47 -3.50
CA GLU A 257 -19.40 -1.19 -2.84
C GLU A 257 -20.00 -1.22 -1.43
N LEU A 258 -19.16 -0.98 -0.42
CA LEU A 258 -19.53 -0.98 1.01
C LEU A 258 -20.17 -2.28 1.52
N ASN A 259 -19.97 -3.41 0.84
CA ASN A 259 -20.58 -4.68 1.22
C ASN A 259 -20.01 -5.21 2.56
N GLU A 260 -20.88 -5.30 3.57
CA GLU A 260 -20.52 -5.75 4.91
C GLU A 260 -20.06 -7.22 5.01
N GLU A 261 -20.34 -8.08 4.02
CA GLU A 261 -19.88 -9.48 4.02
C GLU A 261 -18.35 -9.60 4.00
N PHE A 262 -17.65 -8.56 3.57
CA PHE A 262 -16.19 -8.49 3.50
C PHE A 262 -15.54 -7.92 4.76
N ILE A 263 -16.32 -7.31 5.65
CA ILE A 263 -15.82 -6.78 6.92
C ILE A 263 -15.28 -7.95 7.75
N GLU A 264 -14.04 -7.82 8.17
CA GLU A 264 -13.40 -8.71 9.11
C GLU A 264 -13.31 -8.04 10.46
N LYS A 265 -13.59 -8.82 11.52
CA LYS A 265 -13.38 -8.36 12.89
C LYS A 265 -12.53 -9.39 13.64
N ILE A 266 -11.38 -8.94 14.13
CA ILE A 266 -10.49 -9.70 15.03
C ILE A 266 -10.37 -8.87 16.31
N ASP A 267 -10.91 -9.38 17.41
CA ASP A 267 -11.01 -8.64 18.68
C ASP A 267 -11.63 -7.24 18.49
N ASP A 268 -10.87 -6.17 18.72
CA ASP A 268 -11.30 -4.78 18.57
C ASP A 268 -10.90 -4.16 17.22
N GLU A 269 -10.31 -4.93 16.31
CA GLU A 269 -9.84 -4.50 15.01
C GLU A 269 -10.84 -4.89 13.92
N VAL A 270 -11.18 -3.92 13.06
CA VAL A 270 -12.23 -4.04 12.07
C VAL A 270 -11.73 -3.49 10.74
N THR A 271 -11.88 -4.26 9.66
CA THR A 271 -11.56 -3.76 8.32
C THR A 271 -12.73 -2.95 7.75
N PRO A 272 -12.46 -1.89 6.96
CA PRO A 272 -13.52 -1.25 6.20
C PRO A 272 -14.02 -2.21 5.10
N PRO A 273 -15.29 -2.07 4.67
CA PRO A 273 -15.80 -2.81 3.53
C PRO A 273 -15.12 -2.37 2.23
N PRO A 274 -15.31 -3.11 1.11
CA PRO A 274 -14.68 -2.78 -0.15
C PRO A 274 -15.11 -1.44 -0.71
N VAL A 275 -14.19 -0.75 -1.38
CA VAL A 275 -14.43 0.56 -2.01
C VAL A 275 -13.94 0.51 -3.45
N SER A 276 -14.76 0.99 -4.39
CA SER A 276 -14.42 1.12 -5.79
C SER A 276 -13.33 2.17 -5.98
N LEU A 277 -12.18 1.75 -6.51
CA LEU A 277 -11.07 2.65 -6.87
C LEU A 277 -11.05 2.99 -8.36
N MET A 278 -11.68 2.15 -9.19
CA MET A 278 -11.76 2.36 -10.62
C MET A 278 -13.04 1.74 -11.17
N GLN A 279 -13.76 2.49 -11.99
CA GLN A 279 -14.88 1.97 -12.78
C GLN A 279 -14.99 2.76 -14.08
N ARG A 280 -14.82 2.10 -15.23
CA ARG A 280 -14.92 2.75 -16.55
C ARG A 280 -15.22 1.75 -17.66
N ASP A 281 -15.78 2.25 -18.75
CA ASP A 281 -15.86 1.48 -19.99
C ASP A 281 -14.53 1.54 -20.77
N LEU A 282 -14.32 0.58 -21.66
CA LEU A 282 -13.11 0.46 -22.46
C LEU A 282 -13.33 0.90 -23.92
N LYS A 283 -14.36 1.71 -24.18
CA LYS A 283 -14.61 2.27 -25.51
C LYS A 283 -13.83 3.58 -25.66
N GLU A 284 -12.86 3.59 -26.57
CA GLU A 284 -11.98 4.75 -26.77
C GLU A 284 -12.63 5.88 -27.60
N GLU A 285 -13.42 5.52 -28.62
CA GLU A 285 -14.02 6.49 -29.55
C GLU A 285 -15.55 6.44 -29.54
N TYR A 286 -16.20 7.60 -29.69
CA TYR A 286 -17.66 7.68 -29.79
C TYR A 286 -18.19 7.04 -31.09
N SER A 287 -19.22 6.21 -30.96
CA SER A 287 -19.96 5.61 -32.08
C SER A 287 -21.33 5.11 -31.64
N VAL A 288 -22.20 4.71 -32.58
CA VAL A 288 -23.52 4.11 -32.32
C VAL A 288 -23.48 2.65 -31.84
N GLN A 289 -22.30 2.06 -31.72
CA GLN A 289 -22.11 0.72 -31.19
C GLN A 289 -22.04 0.75 -29.66
N THR A 290 -22.61 -0.22 -28.95
CA THR A 290 -22.40 -0.32 -27.50
C THR A 290 -20.93 -0.62 -27.16
N PRO A 291 -20.40 -0.20 -25.99
CA PRO A 291 -19.07 -0.63 -25.55
C PRO A 291 -18.96 -2.16 -25.51
N ASN A 292 -17.79 -2.69 -25.85
CA ASN A 292 -17.56 -4.15 -25.83
C ASN A 292 -17.25 -4.64 -24.42
N ALA A 293 -16.50 -3.84 -23.66
CA ALA A 293 -16.09 -4.19 -22.32
C ALA A 293 -16.06 -2.99 -21.37
N ALA A 294 -16.11 -3.29 -20.08
CA ALA A 294 -15.92 -2.36 -18.97
C ALA A 294 -15.11 -3.04 -17.86
N ILE A 295 -14.46 -2.23 -17.03
CA ILE A 295 -13.65 -2.69 -15.91
C ILE A 295 -14.12 -2.01 -14.62
N ALA A 296 -14.12 -2.77 -13.52
CA ALA A 296 -14.21 -2.25 -12.17
C ALA A 296 -13.11 -2.85 -11.28
N MET A 297 -12.53 -2.08 -10.37
CA MET A 297 -11.55 -2.54 -9.38
C MET A 297 -11.91 -2.03 -7.99
N TYR A 298 -11.80 -2.90 -6.99
CA TYR A 298 -12.17 -2.59 -5.61
C TYR A 298 -11.00 -2.81 -4.68
N ASN A 299 -10.78 -1.89 -3.74
CA ASN A 299 -9.87 -2.10 -2.63
C ASN A 299 -10.52 -3.04 -1.62
N VAL A 300 -9.85 -4.15 -1.28
CA VAL A 300 -10.29 -5.07 -0.23
C VAL A 300 -9.18 -5.21 0.80
N LEU A 301 -9.46 -4.78 2.03
CA LEU A 301 -8.56 -4.94 3.16
C LEU A 301 -8.94 -6.17 3.99
N TYR A 302 -7.94 -6.87 4.53
CA TYR A 302 -8.14 -8.10 5.29
C TYR A 302 -7.10 -8.24 6.41
N LEU A 303 -7.44 -9.01 7.46
CA LEU A 303 -6.58 -9.25 8.62
C LEU A 303 -6.06 -10.70 8.60
N LYS A 304 -6.88 -11.68 9.01
CA LYS A 304 -6.49 -13.10 9.13
C LYS A 304 -7.25 -14.00 8.14
N GLN A 305 -8.17 -13.44 7.35
CA GLN A 305 -8.86 -14.16 6.29
C GLN A 305 -7.90 -14.78 5.27
N THR A 306 -8.29 -15.93 4.75
CA THR A 306 -7.56 -16.61 3.68
C THR A 306 -7.96 -16.12 2.30
N PHE A 307 -7.07 -16.22 1.31
CA PHE A 307 -7.42 -15.89 -0.08
C PHE A 307 -8.57 -16.73 -0.63
N ALA A 308 -8.69 -17.99 -0.20
CA ALA A 308 -9.83 -18.84 -0.55
C ALA A 308 -11.17 -18.27 -0.05
N GLU A 309 -11.21 -17.69 1.15
CA GLU A 309 -12.42 -17.05 1.70
C GLU A 309 -12.74 -15.75 0.96
N ILE A 310 -11.74 -14.93 0.67
CA ILE A 310 -11.90 -13.70 -0.12
C ILE A 310 -12.41 -14.03 -1.53
N ASN A 311 -11.77 -14.97 -2.23
CA ASN A 311 -12.19 -15.44 -3.56
C ASN A 311 -13.63 -15.96 -3.54
N LYS A 312 -14.01 -16.72 -2.53
CA LYS A 312 -15.38 -17.23 -2.38
C LYS A 312 -16.40 -16.09 -2.25
N LYS A 313 -16.11 -15.06 -1.45
CA LYS A 313 -16.98 -13.88 -1.28
C LYS A 313 -17.10 -13.09 -2.59
N LEU A 314 -15.97 -12.81 -3.25
CA LEU A 314 -15.93 -12.10 -4.54
C LEU A 314 -16.75 -12.85 -5.60
N LEU A 315 -16.50 -14.14 -5.79
CA LEU A 315 -17.24 -14.97 -6.75
C LEU A 315 -18.73 -15.07 -6.42
N SER A 316 -19.10 -15.12 -5.14
CA SER A 316 -20.50 -15.14 -4.71
C SER A 316 -21.22 -13.83 -5.09
N SER A 317 -20.63 -12.68 -4.75
CA SER A 317 -21.14 -11.37 -5.13
C SER A 317 -21.24 -11.20 -6.65
N THR A 318 -20.24 -11.65 -7.40
CA THR A 318 -20.26 -11.60 -8.87
C THR A 318 -21.36 -12.49 -9.46
N LYS A 319 -21.60 -13.67 -8.90
CA LYS A 319 -22.70 -14.57 -9.33
C LYS A 319 -24.08 -13.99 -9.02
N ARG A 320 -24.23 -13.28 -7.89
CA ARG A 320 -25.44 -12.50 -7.58
C ARG A 320 -25.65 -11.40 -8.63
N ALA A 321 -24.62 -10.60 -8.91
CA ALA A 321 -24.68 -9.57 -9.95
C ALA A 321 -25.06 -10.14 -11.33
N ALA A 322 -24.44 -11.26 -11.73
CA ALA A 322 -24.76 -11.96 -12.99
C ALA A 322 -26.24 -12.35 -13.07
N THR A 323 -26.79 -12.91 -11.99
CA THR A 323 -28.21 -13.29 -11.89
C THR A 323 -29.14 -12.07 -11.95
N GLU A 324 -28.76 -10.96 -11.29
CA GLU A 324 -29.53 -9.72 -11.30
C GLU A 324 -29.52 -9.06 -12.69
N ILE A 325 -28.40 -9.09 -13.41
CA ILE A 325 -28.30 -8.63 -14.80
C ILE A 325 -29.25 -9.46 -15.68
N GLU A 326 -29.19 -10.79 -15.60
CA GLU A 326 -30.06 -11.70 -16.36
C GLU A 326 -31.54 -11.38 -16.13
N ASN A 327 -31.93 -11.24 -14.86
CA ASN A 327 -33.31 -10.93 -14.47
C ASN A 327 -33.76 -9.55 -14.94
N TYR A 328 -32.92 -8.53 -14.77
CA TYR A 328 -33.21 -7.17 -15.20
C TYR A 328 -33.44 -7.11 -16.70
N VAL A 329 -32.52 -7.69 -17.48
CA VAL A 329 -32.59 -7.66 -18.94
C VAL A 329 -33.82 -8.42 -19.43
N LYS A 330 -34.11 -9.59 -18.87
CA LYS A 330 -35.33 -10.35 -19.15
C LYS A 330 -36.58 -9.52 -18.88
N GLN A 331 -36.68 -8.89 -17.71
CA GLN A 331 -37.82 -8.04 -17.35
C GLN A 331 -38.02 -6.89 -18.34
N LYS A 332 -36.93 -6.22 -18.76
CA LYS A 332 -37.02 -5.12 -19.75
C LYS A 332 -37.43 -5.62 -21.13
N ALA A 333 -36.94 -6.78 -21.53
CA ALA A 333 -37.31 -7.42 -22.78
C ALA A 333 -38.79 -7.84 -22.79
N ASP A 334 -39.29 -8.46 -21.72
CA ASP A 334 -40.70 -8.84 -21.58
C ASP A 334 -41.61 -7.61 -21.66
N ASN A 335 -41.23 -6.51 -21.01
CA ASN A 335 -41.97 -5.25 -21.09
C ASN A 335 -41.97 -4.64 -22.52
N TYR A 336 -40.85 -4.73 -23.23
CA TYR A 336 -40.75 -4.27 -24.62
C TYR A 336 -41.58 -5.16 -25.56
N ALA A 337 -41.55 -6.48 -25.36
CA ALA A 337 -42.34 -7.46 -26.11
C ALA A 337 -43.85 -7.23 -26.01
N ASN A 338 -44.33 -6.67 -24.89
CA ASN A 338 -45.75 -6.32 -24.73
C ASN A 338 -46.17 -5.13 -25.60
N ILE A 339 -45.22 -4.35 -26.12
CA ILE A 339 -45.47 -3.16 -26.94
C ILE A 339 -45.11 -3.44 -28.41
N ALA A 340 -44.01 -4.14 -28.65
CA ALA A 340 -43.53 -4.48 -29.99
C ALA A 340 -44.22 -5.74 -30.53
N THR A 341 -44.64 -5.70 -31.80
CA THR A 341 -45.48 -6.76 -32.39
C THR A 341 -44.68 -8.01 -32.79
N ASP A 342 -43.41 -7.85 -33.14
CA ASP A 342 -42.51 -8.90 -33.62
C ASP A 342 -41.16 -8.83 -32.87
N PHE A 343 -41.17 -9.19 -31.58
CA PHE A 343 -39.97 -9.16 -30.75
C PHE A 343 -39.76 -10.48 -30.01
N SER A 344 -38.54 -11.02 -30.12
CA SER A 344 -38.09 -12.17 -29.33
C SER A 344 -36.68 -11.91 -28.83
N MET A 345 -36.44 -12.16 -27.54
CA MET A 345 -35.11 -12.04 -26.97
C MET A 345 -34.42 -13.41 -26.89
N PRO A 346 -33.13 -13.54 -27.25
CA PRO A 346 -32.37 -14.72 -26.93
C PRO A 346 -32.23 -14.89 -25.40
N ASN A 347 -32.19 -16.13 -24.93
CA ASN A 347 -31.81 -16.40 -23.54
C ASN A 347 -30.41 -15.87 -23.28
N ILE A 348 -30.29 -15.06 -22.24
CA ILE A 348 -29.03 -14.51 -21.78
C ILE A 348 -28.54 -15.33 -20.61
N ARG A 349 -27.25 -15.62 -20.61
CA ARG A 349 -26.53 -16.15 -19.47
C ARG A 349 -25.21 -15.40 -19.33
N VAL A 350 -24.95 -14.86 -18.16
CA VAL A 350 -23.70 -14.17 -17.84
C VAL A 350 -22.76 -15.16 -17.17
N SER A 351 -21.68 -15.52 -17.87
CA SER A 351 -20.66 -16.42 -17.33
C SER A 351 -19.81 -15.70 -16.28
N VAL A 352 -19.49 -16.37 -15.17
CA VAL A 352 -18.59 -15.85 -14.13
C VAL A 352 -17.43 -16.82 -13.95
N MET A 353 -16.21 -16.33 -14.07
CA MET A 353 -15.00 -17.14 -13.97
C MET A 353 -13.83 -16.32 -13.41
N MET A 354 -12.82 -17.00 -12.88
CA MET A 354 -11.55 -16.35 -12.53
C MET A 354 -10.60 -16.34 -13.73
N TYR A 355 -9.54 -15.54 -13.65
CA TYR A 355 -8.52 -15.45 -14.70
C TYR A 355 -7.89 -16.81 -15.02
N GLU A 356 -7.61 -17.63 -14.00
CA GLU A 356 -7.05 -18.98 -14.21
C GLU A 356 -7.96 -19.88 -15.06
N ASP A 357 -9.29 -19.79 -14.86
CA ASP A 357 -10.28 -20.55 -15.62
C ASP A 357 -10.30 -20.10 -17.09
N LEU A 358 -10.24 -18.78 -17.31
CA LEU A 358 -10.20 -18.19 -18.65
C LEU A 358 -8.91 -18.58 -19.39
N TYR A 359 -7.78 -18.56 -18.69
CA TYR A 359 -6.48 -18.98 -19.23
C TYR A 359 -6.51 -20.45 -19.64
N ALA A 360 -7.00 -21.33 -18.77
CA ALA A 360 -7.13 -22.75 -19.06
C ALA A 360 -8.02 -23.01 -20.28
N GLU A 361 -9.14 -22.31 -20.41
CA GLU A 361 -10.04 -22.46 -21.57
C GLU A 361 -9.41 -21.92 -22.87
N ALA A 362 -8.66 -20.81 -22.82
CA ALA A 362 -7.93 -20.30 -23.98
C ALA A 362 -6.82 -21.28 -24.44
N VAL A 363 -6.05 -21.83 -23.49
CA VAL A 363 -5.02 -22.85 -23.76
C VAL A 363 -5.63 -24.10 -24.37
N LYS A 364 -6.76 -24.57 -23.84
CA LYS A 364 -7.48 -25.74 -24.37
C LYS A 364 -7.94 -25.54 -25.82
N ARG A 365 -8.28 -24.32 -26.23
CA ARG A 365 -8.79 -24.00 -27.57
C ARG A 365 -7.69 -23.72 -28.59
N HIS A 366 -6.66 -23.00 -28.19
CA HIS A 366 -5.66 -22.42 -29.12
C HIS A 366 -4.24 -22.95 -28.88
N GLY A 367 -4.01 -23.67 -27.78
CA GLY A 367 -2.70 -24.15 -27.37
C GLY A 367 -1.92 -23.11 -26.54
N GLU A 368 -1.14 -23.60 -25.57
CA GLU A 368 -0.35 -22.78 -24.65
C GLU A 368 0.65 -21.88 -25.39
N HIS A 369 1.31 -22.40 -26.43
CA HIS A 369 2.26 -21.64 -27.24
C HIS A 369 1.65 -20.37 -27.84
N GLU A 370 0.38 -20.40 -28.30
CA GLU A 370 -0.26 -19.23 -28.89
C GLU A 370 -0.63 -18.20 -27.81
N VAL A 371 -1.16 -18.65 -26.68
CA VAL A 371 -1.49 -17.77 -25.55
C VAL A 371 -0.22 -17.04 -25.06
N VAL A 372 0.86 -17.77 -24.82
CA VAL A 372 2.15 -17.20 -24.39
C VAL A 372 2.73 -16.27 -25.46
N ARG A 373 2.63 -16.62 -26.75
CA ARG A 373 3.10 -15.75 -27.84
C ARG A 373 2.40 -14.38 -27.84
N ARG A 374 1.08 -14.34 -27.60
CA ARG A 374 0.30 -13.11 -27.53
C ARG A 374 0.64 -12.29 -26.28
N GLN A 375 0.73 -12.94 -25.12
CA GLN A 375 1.15 -12.29 -23.87
C GLN A 375 2.54 -11.65 -24.03
N ASN A 376 3.52 -12.38 -24.57
CA ASN A 376 4.86 -11.86 -24.83
C ASN A 376 4.87 -10.65 -25.78
N LEU A 377 4.01 -10.66 -26.81
CA LEU A 377 3.87 -9.51 -27.71
C LEU A 377 3.38 -8.28 -26.96
N LEU A 378 2.33 -8.42 -26.13
CA LEU A 378 1.81 -7.32 -25.30
C LEU A 378 2.86 -6.80 -24.30
N VAL A 379 3.59 -7.70 -23.64
CA VAL A 379 4.67 -7.34 -22.71
C VAL A 379 5.76 -6.55 -23.43
N SER A 380 6.15 -6.95 -24.64
CA SER A 380 7.18 -6.25 -25.42
C SER A 380 6.78 -4.83 -25.87
N GLN A 381 5.48 -4.53 -25.85
CA GLN A 381 4.89 -3.25 -26.27
C GLN A 381 4.33 -2.45 -25.09
N ARG A 382 4.66 -2.86 -23.85
CA ARG A 382 4.08 -2.27 -22.65
C ARG A 382 4.45 -0.79 -22.51
N ASP A 383 3.43 0.04 -22.53
CA ASP A 383 3.48 1.49 -22.31
C ASP A 383 2.51 1.96 -21.19
N LYS A 384 1.67 1.04 -20.68
CA LYS A 384 0.67 1.29 -19.63
C LYS A 384 1.16 0.83 -18.24
N GLY A 385 0.64 1.49 -17.21
CA GLY A 385 0.82 1.09 -15.81
C GLY A 385 0.19 -0.28 -15.50
N ASP A 386 0.53 -0.87 -14.35
CA ASP A 386 0.18 -2.26 -13.98
C ASP A 386 -1.32 -2.57 -14.11
N ARG A 387 -2.20 -1.69 -13.63
CA ARG A 387 -3.66 -1.90 -13.62
C ARG A 387 -4.26 -1.93 -15.02
N ASP A 388 -3.85 -1.00 -15.87
CA ASP A 388 -4.30 -0.94 -17.26
C ASP A 388 -3.70 -2.06 -18.09
N PHE A 389 -2.44 -2.43 -17.83
CA PHE A 389 -1.79 -3.53 -18.52
C PHE A 389 -2.37 -4.90 -18.11
N SER A 390 -2.69 -5.09 -16.82
CA SER A 390 -3.46 -6.25 -16.34
C SER A 390 -4.79 -6.37 -17.10
N THR A 391 -5.50 -5.25 -17.24
CA THR A 391 -6.78 -5.19 -17.97
C THR A 391 -6.59 -5.59 -19.44
N LEU A 392 -5.52 -5.11 -20.09
CA LEU A 392 -5.21 -5.46 -21.48
C LEU A 392 -4.91 -6.95 -21.66
N LEU A 393 -4.17 -7.57 -20.73
CA LEU A 393 -3.89 -9.01 -20.75
C LEU A 393 -5.18 -9.83 -20.62
N VAL A 394 -6.08 -9.45 -19.71
CA VAL A 394 -7.39 -10.10 -19.55
C VAL A 394 -8.26 -9.91 -20.79
N GLN A 395 -8.29 -8.71 -21.36
CA GLN A 395 -9.02 -8.40 -22.59
C GLN A 395 -8.55 -9.24 -23.77
N ASP A 396 -7.24 -9.34 -23.98
CA ASP A 396 -6.67 -10.14 -25.06
C ASP A 396 -7.05 -11.61 -24.93
N LEU A 397 -6.90 -12.16 -23.73
CA LEU A 397 -7.27 -13.53 -23.41
C LEU A 397 -8.77 -13.79 -23.59
N ALA A 398 -9.62 -12.87 -23.12
CA ALA A 398 -11.07 -12.96 -23.26
C ALA A 398 -11.52 -12.89 -24.73
N SER A 399 -10.78 -12.17 -25.59
CA SER A 399 -11.05 -12.11 -27.03
C SER A 399 -10.87 -13.47 -27.73
N MET A 400 -9.98 -14.33 -27.20
CA MET A 400 -9.78 -15.70 -27.69
C MET A 400 -10.96 -16.63 -27.36
N CYS A 401 -11.82 -16.21 -26.42
CA CYS A 401 -12.97 -16.95 -25.90
C CYS A 401 -14.28 -16.17 -26.09
N LYS A 402 -14.39 -15.34 -27.13
CA LYS A 402 -15.50 -14.39 -27.35
C LYS A 402 -16.90 -15.04 -27.37
N ASP A 403 -17.03 -16.30 -27.74
CA ASP A 403 -18.30 -17.06 -27.71
C ASP A 403 -18.83 -17.31 -26.30
N LEU A 404 -18.00 -17.16 -25.25
CA LEU A 404 -18.44 -17.24 -23.86
C LEU A 404 -19.12 -15.95 -23.36
N THR A 405 -19.13 -14.90 -24.19
CA THR A 405 -19.80 -13.64 -23.86
C THR A 405 -21.32 -13.81 -23.81
N PRO A 406 -22.02 -13.10 -22.92
CA PRO A 406 -21.51 -12.16 -21.92
C PRO A 406 -20.78 -12.86 -20.76
N MET A 407 -19.67 -12.27 -20.27
CA MET A 407 -18.91 -12.83 -19.15
C MET A 407 -18.35 -11.76 -18.20
N ILE A 408 -18.13 -12.13 -16.95
CA ILE A 408 -17.40 -11.37 -15.94
C ILE A 408 -16.20 -12.20 -15.52
N VAL A 409 -15.00 -11.64 -15.71
CA VAL A 409 -13.72 -12.28 -15.36
C VAL A 409 -13.15 -11.58 -14.14
N LEU A 410 -13.02 -12.32 -13.03
CA LEU A 410 -12.34 -11.86 -11.82
C LEU A 410 -10.84 -12.12 -11.93
N PHE A 411 -10.04 -11.10 -11.64
CA PHE A 411 -8.58 -11.18 -11.58
C PHE A 411 -8.03 -10.27 -10.49
N TYR A 412 -6.73 -10.37 -10.18
CA TYR A 412 -6.04 -9.46 -9.27
C TYR A 412 -5.05 -8.57 -10.01
N SER A 413 -4.97 -7.32 -9.58
CA SER A 413 -3.97 -6.36 -10.05
C SER A 413 -3.12 -5.88 -8.87
N PRO A 414 -1.86 -5.45 -9.09
CA PRO A 414 -1.10 -4.72 -8.09
C PRO A 414 -1.76 -3.38 -7.69
N PRO A 415 -1.51 -2.90 -6.46
CA PRO A 415 -0.60 -3.50 -5.49
C PRO A 415 -1.24 -4.60 -4.63
N PHE A 416 -0.42 -5.51 -4.14
CA PHE A 416 -0.80 -6.57 -3.22
C PHE A 416 0.10 -6.51 -1.98
N TYR A 417 -0.53 -6.46 -0.81
CA TYR A 417 0.14 -6.47 0.49
C TYR A 417 -0.37 -7.66 1.31
N PRO A 418 0.52 -8.59 1.70
CA PRO A 418 0.20 -9.62 2.68
C PRO A 418 -0.15 -9.00 4.04
N ALA A 419 -1.22 -9.47 4.67
CA ALA A 419 -1.42 -9.17 6.09
C ALA A 419 -0.36 -9.90 6.92
N VAL A 420 0.32 -9.18 7.82
CA VAL A 420 1.44 -9.68 8.61
C VAL A 420 1.28 -9.29 10.08
N SER A 421 1.74 -10.15 11.00
CA SER A 421 1.61 -9.90 12.44
C SER A 421 2.66 -10.64 13.26
N SER A 422 3.40 -9.89 14.07
CA SER A 422 4.22 -10.38 15.18
C SER A 422 3.55 -10.16 16.54
N TYR A 423 2.23 -9.91 16.57
CA TYR A 423 1.51 -9.62 17.81
C TYR A 423 1.61 -10.76 18.83
N ASP A 424 1.62 -12.01 18.36
CA ASP A 424 1.77 -13.19 19.21
C ASP A 424 3.22 -13.61 19.51
N ASP A 425 4.19 -12.95 18.89
CA ASP A 425 5.61 -13.22 19.09
C ASP A 425 6.06 -12.80 20.51
N PRO A 426 6.58 -13.73 21.34
CA PRO A 426 6.98 -13.40 22.71
C PRO A 426 8.09 -12.35 22.80
N TYR A 427 8.95 -12.26 21.80
CA TYR A 427 10.03 -11.28 21.73
C TYR A 427 9.47 -9.89 21.43
N ILE A 428 8.53 -9.75 20.48
CA ILE A 428 7.86 -8.46 20.23
C ILE A 428 6.93 -8.05 21.38
N LYS A 429 6.20 -8.99 22.01
CA LYS A 429 5.39 -8.69 23.20
C LYS A 429 6.21 -8.06 24.31
N ASP A 430 7.38 -8.61 24.60
CA ASP A 430 8.27 -8.09 25.64
C ASP A 430 8.78 -6.67 25.34
N VAL A 431 9.07 -6.37 24.06
CA VAL A 431 9.45 -5.02 23.63
C VAL A 431 8.29 -4.04 23.81
N MET A 432 7.09 -4.42 23.35
CA MET A 432 5.90 -3.58 23.47
C MET A 432 5.50 -3.33 24.94
N ASP A 433 5.61 -4.33 25.81
CA ASP A 433 5.34 -4.19 27.25
C ASP A 433 6.37 -3.29 27.95
N HIS A 434 7.65 -3.39 27.55
CA HIS A 434 8.71 -2.49 28.03
C HIS A 434 8.42 -1.05 27.62
N VAL A 435 8.16 -0.82 26.33
CA VAL A 435 7.83 0.50 25.78
C VAL A 435 6.60 1.10 26.46
N LYS A 436 5.54 0.32 26.65
CA LYS A 436 4.31 0.76 27.34
C LYS A 436 4.57 1.13 28.80
N SER A 437 5.40 0.35 29.50
CA SER A 437 5.78 0.64 30.88
C SER A 437 6.62 1.91 30.97
N TYR A 438 7.58 2.07 30.05
CA TYR A 438 8.43 3.24 29.95
C TYR A 438 7.58 4.51 29.74
N THR A 439 6.70 4.53 28.74
CA THR A 439 5.88 5.72 28.45
C THR A 439 4.91 6.08 29.59
N SER A 440 4.35 5.07 30.24
CA SER A 440 3.46 5.27 31.38
C SER A 440 4.21 5.91 32.56
N SER A 441 5.43 5.45 32.84
CA SER A 441 6.25 5.94 33.96
C SER A 441 6.91 7.29 33.72
N THR A 442 7.30 7.58 32.46
CA THR A 442 8.11 8.76 32.12
C THR A 442 7.25 9.94 31.64
N TYR A 443 6.15 9.66 30.93
CA TYR A 443 5.32 10.68 30.28
C TYR A 443 3.85 10.64 30.73
N GLU A 444 3.49 9.80 31.70
CA GLU A 444 2.09 9.57 32.11
C GLU A 444 1.18 9.19 30.92
N MET A 445 1.77 8.54 29.91
CA MET A 445 1.14 8.26 28.63
C MET A 445 0.95 6.75 28.43
N ASN A 446 -0.30 6.34 28.23
CA ASN A 446 -0.66 4.94 28.03
C ASN A 446 -0.71 4.62 26.54
N LEU A 447 0.16 3.69 26.11
CA LEU A 447 0.12 3.12 24.77
C LEU A 447 -0.86 1.95 24.68
N THR A 448 -1.53 1.87 23.54
CA THR A 448 -2.36 0.74 23.12
C THR A 448 -1.62 -0.03 22.05
N VAL A 449 -1.36 -1.31 22.29
CA VAL A 449 -0.73 -2.19 21.29
C VAL A 449 -1.85 -2.74 20.41
N ALA A 450 -1.87 -2.31 19.15
CA ALA A 450 -2.72 -2.88 18.11
C ALA A 450 -1.96 -4.00 17.39
N GLU A 451 -2.68 -5.03 16.96
CA GLU A 451 -2.13 -6.08 16.12
C GLU A 451 -1.83 -5.53 14.71
N PHE A 452 -2.79 -4.90 14.04
CA PHE A 452 -2.62 -4.44 12.67
C PHE A 452 -2.61 -2.90 12.56
N PHE A 453 -1.56 -2.36 11.93
CA PHE A 453 -1.58 -1.02 11.37
C PHE A 453 -2.60 -0.95 10.22
N THR A 454 -3.47 0.06 10.23
CA THR A 454 -4.60 0.18 9.29
C THR A 454 -4.26 0.92 8.01
N GLY A 455 -3.08 1.55 7.92
CA GLY A 455 -2.50 2.04 6.67
C GLY A 455 -1.78 0.94 5.89
N LEU A 456 -1.41 1.25 4.65
CA LEU A 456 -0.45 0.41 3.92
C LEU A 456 0.90 0.51 4.60
N SER A 457 1.67 -0.58 4.51
CA SER A 457 3.02 -0.58 5.05
C SER A 457 3.85 -1.66 4.37
N ASP A 458 5.07 -1.28 4.05
CA ASP A 458 6.11 -2.17 3.54
C ASP A 458 6.54 -3.27 4.54
N LEU A 459 6.13 -3.19 5.81
CA LEU A 459 6.24 -4.31 6.75
C LEU A 459 5.59 -5.60 6.21
N SER A 460 4.57 -5.45 5.34
CA SER A 460 3.87 -6.55 4.66
C SER A 460 4.80 -7.51 3.89
N PHE A 461 6.01 -7.06 3.54
CA PHE A 461 6.98 -7.85 2.79
C PHE A 461 8.05 -8.53 3.65
N LEU A 462 8.12 -8.19 4.95
CA LEU A 462 9.13 -8.71 5.89
C LEU A 462 8.53 -9.47 7.07
N GLY A 463 7.27 -9.19 7.42
CA GLY A 463 6.62 -9.79 8.57
C GLY A 463 6.10 -11.20 8.33
N PRO A 464 5.90 -12.00 9.39
CA PRO A 464 5.23 -13.28 9.29
C PRO A 464 3.76 -13.10 8.90
N VAL A 465 3.30 -13.84 7.88
CA VAL A 465 1.92 -13.77 7.40
C VAL A 465 0.92 -14.15 8.48
N SER A 466 -0.15 -13.37 8.61
CA SER A 466 -1.19 -13.54 9.63
C SER A 466 -2.12 -14.73 9.37
N SER A 467 -2.18 -15.21 8.12
CA SER A 467 -3.05 -16.29 7.67
C SER A 467 -2.24 -17.43 7.04
N LYS A 468 -2.77 -18.65 7.07
CA LYS A 468 -2.16 -19.84 6.41
C LYS A 468 -2.40 -19.88 4.90
N SER A 469 -2.60 -18.72 4.28
CA SER A 469 -2.85 -18.61 2.85
C SER A 469 -1.62 -19.00 2.05
N LYS A 470 -1.85 -19.66 0.90
CA LYS A 470 -0.79 -19.83 -0.10
C LYS A 470 -0.89 -18.68 -1.08
N LEU A 471 0.18 -17.88 -1.19
CA LEU A 471 0.27 -16.74 -2.12
C LEU A 471 -0.06 -17.14 -3.56
N ASN A 472 0.31 -18.36 -3.96
CA ASN A 472 -0.05 -18.97 -5.25
C ASN A 472 -1.56 -18.84 -5.61
N GLN A 473 -2.49 -18.94 -4.64
CA GLN A 473 -3.93 -18.78 -4.89
C GLN A 473 -4.33 -17.39 -5.42
N LEU A 474 -3.51 -16.38 -5.10
CA LEU A 474 -3.66 -15.02 -5.60
C LEU A 474 -2.85 -14.83 -6.89
N THR A 475 -1.59 -15.29 -6.92
CA THR A 475 -0.69 -15.05 -8.06
C THR A 475 -1.10 -15.79 -9.34
N VAL A 476 -1.77 -16.95 -9.27
CA VAL A 476 -2.37 -17.59 -10.48
C VAL A 476 -3.50 -16.78 -11.11
N ASN A 477 -4.14 -15.92 -10.33
CA ASN A 477 -5.21 -15.03 -10.77
C ASN A 477 -4.72 -13.60 -11.00
N MET A 478 -3.40 -13.37 -10.99
CA MET A 478 -2.78 -12.10 -11.32
C MET A 478 -2.25 -12.14 -12.76
N PRO A 479 -2.87 -11.45 -13.73
CA PRO A 479 -2.46 -11.50 -15.14
C PRO A 479 -1.00 -11.09 -15.36
N LEU A 480 -0.49 -10.19 -14.51
CA LEU A 480 0.90 -9.71 -14.59
C LEU A 480 1.94 -10.71 -14.08
N GLN A 481 1.55 -11.74 -13.33
CA GLN A 481 2.51 -12.72 -12.82
C GLN A 481 3.21 -13.40 -14.01
N ASN A 482 4.53 -13.27 -14.08
CA ASN A 482 5.39 -13.68 -15.19
C ASN A 482 5.20 -12.90 -16.51
N ASN A 483 4.43 -11.80 -16.51
CA ASN A 483 4.16 -10.93 -17.66
C ASN A 483 4.63 -9.49 -17.37
N GLY A 484 5.90 -9.35 -16.98
CA GLY A 484 6.51 -8.06 -16.62
C GLY A 484 6.43 -7.70 -15.14
N PHE A 485 5.94 -8.61 -14.29
CA PHE A 485 6.01 -8.54 -12.83
C PHE A 485 6.15 -9.96 -12.26
N VAL A 486 6.95 -10.12 -11.21
CA VAL A 486 7.06 -11.38 -10.47
C VAL A 486 7.01 -11.05 -9.00
N PHE A 487 5.98 -11.54 -8.31
CA PHE A 487 5.91 -11.40 -6.86
C PHE A 487 7.00 -12.26 -6.20
N PRO A 488 7.89 -11.71 -5.35
CA PRO A 488 9.10 -12.40 -4.89
C PRO A 488 8.86 -13.31 -3.66
N GLU A 489 7.93 -14.26 -3.77
CA GLU A 489 7.51 -15.16 -2.68
C GLU A 489 8.72 -15.84 -1.97
N ASP A 490 9.62 -16.45 -2.73
CA ASP A 490 10.77 -17.19 -2.21
C ASP A 490 11.75 -16.33 -1.40
N VAL A 491 11.88 -15.05 -1.76
CA VAL A 491 12.79 -14.11 -1.06
C VAL A 491 12.15 -13.63 0.23
N MET A 492 10.84 -13.36 0.20
CA MET A 492 10.07 -12.98 1.39
C MET A 492 10.11 -14.08 2.46
N GLU A 493 9.93 -15.35 2.08
CA GLU A 493 10.00 -16.48 3.03
C GLU A 493 11.38 -16.57 3.72
N LYS A 494 12.47 -16.27 3.01
CA LYS A 494 13.84 -16.31 3.56
C LYS A 494 14.17 -15.13 4.47
N LEU A 495 13.53 -13.99 4.23
CA LEU A 495 13.75 -12.75 4.97
C LEU A 495 12.73 -12.51 6.08
N THR A 496 11.72 -13.37 6.21
CA THR A 496 10.69 -13.22 7.24
C THR A 496 11.33 -13.05 8.62
N MET A 497 10.94 -11.99 9.33
CA MET A 497 11.47 -11.63 10.65
C MET A 497 10.39 -10.96 11.51
N PRO A 498 10.59 -10.87 12.83
CA PRO A 498 9.71 -10.08 13.69
C PRO A 498 9.60 -8.62 13.24
N ILE A 499 8.39 -8.05 13.32
CA ILE A 499 8.09 -6.69 12.89
C ILE A 499 7.38 -5.89 13.97
N LEU A 500 7.58 -4.58 13.94
CA LEU A 500 6.87 -3.61 14.77
C LEU A 500 6.84 -2.24 14.10
N ASN A 501 5.81 -1.47 14.38
CA ASN A 501 5.70 -0.06 13.98
C ASN A 501 5.52 0.80 15.23
N ILE A 502 6.46 1.74 15.42
CA ILE A 502 6.43 2.74 16.47
C ILE A 502 6.76 4.07 15.79
N GLY A 503 5.74 4.89 15.56
CA GLY A 503 5.91 6.09 14.72
C GLY A 503 5.32 7.37 15.31
N PRO A 504 5.45 8.48 14.56
CA PRO A 504 5.02 9.81 14.96
C PRO A 504 3.50 9.95 15.15
N LEU A 505 3.08 10.97 15.88
CA LEU A 505 1.67 11.33 16.00
C LEU A 505 1.33 12.40 14.96
N GLY A 506 0.40 12.09 14.06
CA GLY A 506 -0.12 13.06 13.11
C GLY A 506 -1.61 12.87 12.85
N LYS A 507 -2.18 13.76 12.05
CA LYS A 507 -3.59 13.70 11.65
C LYS A 507 -3.80 14.07 10.19
N ALA A 508 -4.89 13.53 9.64
CA ALA A 508 -5.34 13.76 8.28
C ALA A 508 -4.32 13.33 7.21
N PRO A 509 -3.85 12.06 7.24
CA PRO A 509 -2.98 11.53 6.19
C PRO A 509 -3.68 11.66 4.83
N HIS A 510 -2.89 11.99 3.80
CA HIS A 510 -3.35 12.16 2.42
C HIS A 510 -4.41 13.25 2.21
N GLN A 511 -4.57 14.18 3.17
CA GLN A 511 -5.51 15.30 3.07
C GLN A 511 -4.80 16.65 3.18
N TRP A 512 -5.48 17.72 2.76
CA TRP A 512 -4.95 19.09 2.74
C TRP A 512 -4.68 19.71 4.12
N THR A 513 -5.10 19.03 5.19
CA THR A 513 -4.85 19.43 6.58
C THR A 513 -3.88 18.49 7.29
N GLU A 514 -3.11 17.71 6.52
CA GLU A 514 -2.05 16.84 7.04
C GLU A 514 -1.11 17.63 7.96
N ARG A 515 -0.89 17.10 9.17
CA ARG A 515 -0.11 17.76 10.21
C ARG A 515 0.52 16.77 11.18
N LEU A 516 1.71 17.11 11.64
CA LEU A 516 2.48 16.39 12.64
C LEU A 516 2.39 17.10 13.99
N GLU A 517 2.16 16.37 15.08
CA GLU A 517 2.26 16.89 16.45
C GLU A 517 3.73 16.80 16.91
N LEU A 518 4.35 17.94 17.23
CA LEU A 518 5.79 18.04 17.42
C LEU A 518 6.28 17.55 18.79
N VAL A 519 5.47 17.68 19.85
CA VAL A 519 5.93 17.36 21.21
C VAL A 519 6.09 15.85 21.37
N TYR A 520 5.05 15.07 21.12
CA TYR A 520 5.14 13.61 21.12
C TYR A 520 6.20 13.14 20.13
N SER A 521 6.16 13.63 18.89
CA SER A 521 6.94 13.06 17.80
C SER A 521 8.43 13.36 17.89
N PHE A 522 8.84 14.51 18.42
CA PHE A 522 10.25 14.92 18.46
C PHE A 522 10.81 15.22 19.85
N ASP A 523 9.98 15.29 20.92
CA ASP A 523 10.48 15.29 22.30
C ASP A 523 10.39 13.89 22.94
N TYR A 524 9.29 13.14 22.76
CA TYR A 524 9.09 11.87 23.49
C TYR A 524 9.54 10.65 22.67
N LEU A 525 9.08 10.55 21.43
CA LEU A 525 9.28 9.41 20.55
C LEU A 525 10.76 9.06 20.28
N PRO A 526 11.72 10.00 20.15
CA PRO A 526 13.13 9.64 20.02
C PRO A 526 13.63 8.74 21.16
N HIS A 527 13.21 9.02 22.40
CA HIS A 527 13.58 8.21 23.56
C HIS A 527 12.83 6.87 23.60
N ILE A 528 11.55 6.86 23.22
CA ILE A 528 10.75 5.64 23.12
C ILE A 528 11.38 4.66 22.11
N LEU A 529 11.79 5.16 20.94
CA LEU A 529 12.49 4.37 19.91
C LEU A 529 13.83 3.84 20.41
N THR A 530 14.59 4.66 21.15
CA THR A 530 15.86 4.25 21.74
C THR A 530 15.67 3.09 22.70
N GLU A 531 14.68 3.17 23.60
CA GLU A 531 14.34 2.11 24.55
C GLU A 531 13.86 0.83 23.84
N ALA A 532 13.05 0.97 22.78
CA ALA A 532 12.62 -0.18 21.97
C ALA A 532 13.82 -0.91 21.35
N ILE A 533 14.77 -0.17 20.77
CA ILE A 533 15.97 -0.73 20.14
C ILE A 533 16.91 -1.35 21.19
N HIS A 534 17.10 -0.69 22.34
CA HIS A 534 17.84 -1.29 23.45
C HIS A 534 17.21 -2.62 23.87
N ARG A 535 15.88 -2.69 23.95
CA ARG A 535 15.17 -3.90 24.31
C ARG A 535 15.30 -5.00 23.25
N LEU A 536 15.23 -4.63 21.97
CA LEU A 536 15.45 -5.55 20.84
C LEU A 536 16.88 -6.13 20.86
N LEU A 537 17.88 -5.35 21.26
CA LEU A 537 19.29 -5.75 21.21
C LEU A 537 19.83 -6.38 22.51
N ILE A 538 18.97 -6.70 23.49
CA ILE A 538 19.43 -7.38 24.71
C ILE A 538 20.04 -8.75 24.36
N PRO A 539 21.32 -9.00 24.71
CA PRO A 539 21.96 -10.29 24.45
C PRO A 539 21.32 -11.42 25.28
N ASN A 540 21.08 -12.57 24.64
CA ASN A 540 20.53 -13.81 25.22
C ASN A 540 19.06 -13.78 25.63
N ARG A 541 18.19 -14.07 24.67
CA ARG A 541 16.93 -14.77 24.92
C ARG A 541 16.77 -15.94 23.98
#